data_AF-A0A1Q7KUI1-F1
#
_entry.id   AF-A0A1Q7KUI1-F1
#
_cell.length_a   1.000
_cell.length_b   1.000
_cell.length_c   1.000
_cell.angle_alpha   90.00
_cell.angle_beta   90.00
_cell.angle_gamma   90.00
#
_symmetry.space_group_name_H-M   'P 1'
#
loop_
_entity.id
_entity.type
_entity.pdbx_description
1 polymer ?
#
loop_
_entity_poly.entity_id
_entity_poly.type
_entity_poly.pdbx_seq_one_letter_code
_entity_poly.pdbx_strand_id
1 'polypeptide(L)' 'MLNRLRWDGRAIKELATSMAKRMHVSRSTFSTFYLPYLLYCIKNKTLEIDLADSYNEIVQKEMASIK' A
#
# COMPACT_ATOMS: atom_id res chain seq x y z
N MET A 1 -10.48 -13.84 12.58
CA MET A 1 -9.49 -13.44 11.55
C MET A 1 -10.09 -12.57 10.43
N LEU A 2 -11.34 -12.79 10.00
CA LEU A 2 -11.99 -12.04 8.91
C LEU A 2 -12.10 -10.52 9.15
N ASN A 3 -12.34 -10.11 10.39
CA ASN A 3 -12.45 -8.68 10.74
C ASN A 3 -11.12 -7.93 10.53
N ARG A 4 -9.98 -8.59 10.74
CA ARG A 4 -8.66 -7.95 10.63
C ARG A 4 -8.33 -7.62 9.16
N LEU A 5 -8.54 -8.57 8.26
CA LEU A 5 -8.42 -8.36 6.80
C LEU A 5 -9.39 -7.29 6.28
N ARG A 6 -10.56 -7.11 6.91
CA ARG A 6 -11.56 -6.11 6.52
C ARG A 6 -11.17 -4.68 6.94
N TRP A 7 -10.54 -4.53 8.12
CA TRP A 7 -10.01 -3.24 8.59
C TRP A 7 -8.74 -2.86 7.84
N ASP A 8 -7.78 -3.79 7.71
CA ASP A 8 -6.54 -3.59 6.94
C ASP A 8 -6.86 -3.36 5.45
N GLY A 9 -7.80 -4.14 4.90
CA GLY A 9 -8.26 -4.01 3.52
C GLY A 9 -8.99 -2.70 3.22
N ARG A 10 -9.64 -2.07 4.20
CA ARG A 10 -10.21 -0.72 4.04
C ARG A 10 -9.10 0.31 3.87
N ALA A 11 -8.09 0.26 4.74
CA ALA A 11 -6.99 1.23 4.70
C ALA A 11 -6.11 1.05 3.46
N ILE A 12 -5.82 -0.19 3.04
CA ILE A 12 -5.12 -0.46 1.76
C ILE A 12 -5.92 0.08 0.58
N LYS A 13 -7.25 -0.08 0.61
CA LYS A 13 -8.13 0.44 -0.44
C LYS A 13 -8.14 1.97 -0.47
N GLU A 14 -8.11 2.63 0.68
CA GLU A 14 -7.99 4.09 0.79
C GLU A 14 -6.64 4.59 0.29
N LEU A 15 -5.54 3.96 0.72
CA LEU A 15 -4.18 4.22 0.23
C LEU A 15 -4.13 4.08 -1.30
N ALA A 16 -4.58 2.95 -1.83
CA ALA A 16 -4.59 2.68 -3.27
C ALA A 16 -5.45 3.70 -4.02
N THR A 17 -6.57 4.15 -3.44
CA THR A 17 -7.43 5.17 -4.06
C THR A 17 -6.74 6.54 -4.07
N SER A 18 -6.09 6.92 -2.97
CA SER A 18 -5.35 8.19 -2.85
C SER A 18 -4.18 8.24 -3.84
N MET A 19 -3.37 7.18 -3.89
CA MET A 19 -2.21 7.11 -4.77
C MET A 19 -2.59 6.97 -6.24
N ALA A 20 -3.63 6.18 -6.57
CA ALA A 20 -4.14 6.09 -7.93
C ALA A 20 -4.59 7.45 -8.48
N LYS A 21 -5.25 8.28 -7.64
CA LYS A 21 -5.62 9.65 -8.01
C LYS A 21 -4.39 10.52 -8.26
N ARG A 22 -3.37 10.46 -7.41
CA ARG A 22 -2.13 11.25 -7.57
C ARG A 22 -1.34 10.85 -8.81
N MET A 23 -1.33 9.56 -9.15
CA MET A 23 -0.61 9.04 -10.31
C MET A 23 -1.45 9.01 -11.60
N HIS A 24 -2.70 9.49 -11.56
CA HIS A 24 -3.64 9.49 -12.70
C HIS A 24 -3.84 8.10 -13.33
N VAL A 25 -3.85 7.06 -12.51
CA VAL A 25 -4.11 5.68 -12.93
C VAL A 25 -5.39 5.15 -12.30
N SER A 26 -5.93 4.06 -12.85
CA SER A 26 -7.06 3.39 -12.20
C SER A 26 -6.64 2.76 -10.87
N ARG A 27 -7.56 2.67 -9.91
CA ARG A 27 -7.29 2.00 -8.61
C ARG A 27 -6.84 0.55 -8.81
N SER A 28 -7.46 -0.18 -9.72
CA SER A 28 -7.07 -1.57 -10.03
C SER A 28 -5.67 -1.63 -10.61
N THR A 29 -5.33 -0.73 -11.54
CA THR A 29 -3.97 -0.63 -12.09
C THR A 29 -2.96 -0.38 -10.98
N PHE A 30 -3.23 0.56 -10.07
CA PHE A 30 -2.34 0.85 -8.95
C PHE A 30 -2.18 -0.36 -8.02
N SER A 31 -3.29 -0.96 -7.56
CA SER A 31 -3.25 -2.08 -6.62
C SER A 31 -2.57 -3.33 -7.20
N THR A 32 -2.75 -3.62 -8.48
CA THR A 32 -2.22 -4.83 -9.10
C THR A 32 -0.74 -4.69 -9.50
N PHE A 33 -0.35 -3.55 -10.07
CA PHE A 33 0.98 -3.40 -10.66
C PHE A 33 1.91 -2.50 -9.85
N TYR A 34 1.40 -1.39 -9.32
CA TYR A 34 2.24 -0.34 -8.72
C TYR A 34 2.48 -0.59 -7.24
N LEU A 35 1.44 -0.96 -6.49
CA LEU A 35 1.50 -1.22 -5.06
C LEU A 35 2.55 -2.28 -4.68
N PRO A 36 2.60 -3.49 -5.28
CA PRO A 36 3.63 -4.48 -4.92
C PRO A 36 5.05 -3.98 -5.21
N TYR A 37 5.26 -3.26 -6.31
CA TYR A 37 6.56 -2.69 -6.66
C TYR A 37 6.97 -1.57 -5.70
N LEU A 38 6.02 -0.72 -5.31
CA LEU A 38 6.22 0.36 -4.36
C LEU A 38 6.61 -0.18 -2.98
N LEU A 39 5.89 -1.19 -2.49
CA LEU A 39 6.22 -1.88 -1.24
C LEU A 39 7.61 -2.54 -1.30
N TYR A 40 8.00 -3.11 -2.45
CA TYR A 40 9.34 -3.66 -2.67
C TYR A 40 10.43 -2.57 -2.62
N CYS A 41 10.19 -1.41 -3.23
CA CYS A 41 11.12 -0.27 -3.21
C CYS A 41 11.32 0.27 -1.79
N ILE A 42 10.23 0.37 -1.00
CA ILE A 42 10.28 0.76 0.41
C ILE A 42 11.05 -0.29 1.22
N LYS A 43 10.78 -1.60 1.02
CA LYS A 43 11.49 -2.71 1.68
C LYS A 43 13.00 -2.64 1.48
N ASN A 44 13.43 -2.29 0.27
CA ASN A 44 14.85 -2.18 -0.06
C ASN A 44 15.47 -0.81 0.28
N LYS A 45 14.74 0.06 0.98
CA LYS A 45 15.17 1.44 1.32
C LYS A 45 15.57 2.29 0.11
N THR A 46 15.12 1.91 -1.08
CA THR A 46 15.37 2.65 -2.33
C THR A 46 14.43 3.83 -2.52
N LEU A 47 13.35 3.88 -1.73
CA LEU A 47 12.33 4.91 -1.81
C LEU A 47 11.76 5.18 -0.41
N GLU A 48 11.98 6.38 0.10
CA GLU A 48 11.26 6.90 1.27
C GLU A 48 10.00 7.59 0.78
N ILE A 49 8.84 7.04 1.15
CA ILE A 49 7.55 7.67 0.89
C ILE A 49 7.04 8.19 2.23
N ASP A 50 6.78 9.49 2.27
CA ASP A 50 6.10 10.13 3.39
C ASP A 50 4.61 9.73 3.36
N LEU A 51 4.35 8.56 3.94
CA LEU A 51 3.02 8.03 4.15
C LEU A 51 2.52 8.56 5.49
N ALA A 52 1.25 8.97 5.53
CA ALA A 52 0.61 9.32 6.78
C ALA A 52 0.76 8.17 7.79
N ASP A 53 0.99 8.48 9.07
CA ASP A 53 1.26 7.48 10.11
C ASP A 53 0.20 6.38 10.20
N SER A 54 -1.04 6.72 9.84
CA SER A 54 -2.16 5.77 9.75
C SER A 54 -1.95 4.65 8.73
N TYR A 55 -1.12 4.87 7.71
CA TYR A 55 -0.80 3.88 6.68
C TYR A 55 0.52 3.15 6.94
N ASN A 56 1.41 3.71 7.78
CA ASN A 56 2.73 3.13 8.05
C ASN A 56 2.65 1.72 8.63
N GLU A 57 1.79 1.49 9.62
CA GLU A 57 1.63 0.16 10.24
C GLU A 57 1.20 -0.90 9.21
N ILE A 58 0.27 -0.54 8.34
CA ILE A 58 -0.30 -1.43 7.34
C ILE A 58 0.69 -1.71 6.21
N VAL A 59 1.41 -0.68 5.76
CA VAL A 59 2.47 -0.82 4.76
C VAL A 59 3.60 -1.71 5.27
N GLN A 60 4.05 -1.54 6.51
CA GLN A 60 5.08 -2.40 7.12
C GLN A 60 4.63 -3.87 7.18
N LYS A 61 3.36 -4.11 7.50
CA LYS A 61 2.79 -5.46 7.57
C LYS A 61 2.66 -6.11 6.19
N GLU A 62 2.22 -5.36 5.18
CA GLU A 62 2.17 -5.84 3.79
C GLU A 62 3.58 -6.10 3.25
N MET A 63 4.56 -5.24 3.57
CA MET A 63 5.97 -5.43 3.22
C MET A 63 6.56 -6.72 3.81
N ALA A 64 6.24 -7.05 5.07
CA ALA A 64 6.67 -8.29 5.71
C ALA A 64 6.08 -9.55 5.05
N SER A 65 4.95 -9.40 4.36
CA SER A 65 4.29 -10.50 3.64
C SER A 65 4.84 -10.70 2.21
N ILE A 66 5.61 -9.74 1.70
CA ILE A 66 6.34 -9.85 0.43
C ILE A 66 7.64 -10.63 0.70
N LYS A 67 7.81 -11.79 0.07
CA LYS A 67 9.06 -12.58 0.14
C LYS A 67 10.24 -11.79 -0.42
#